data_AF-A0A8T2DFZ6-F1
#
_entry.id   AF-A0A8T2DFZ6-F1
#
_cell.length_a   1.000
_cell.length_b   1.000
_cell.length_c   1.000
_cell.angle_alpha   90.00
_cell.angle_beta   90.00
_cell.angle_gamma   90.00
#
_symmetry.space_group_name_H-M   'P 1'
#
loop_
_entity.id
_entity.type
_entity.pdbx_description
1 polymer ?
#
loop_
_entity_poly.entity_id
_entity_poly.type
_entity_poly.pdbx_seq_one_letter_code
_entity_poly.pdbx_strand_id
1 'polypeptide(L)'
;MANRFLRPNLIHRFSTVSPVGPPTTIIPEILSFDQPKPEVDLDLSDQARLFASVPISTLLRSTAILHATSIGPMVDLGSWLMSSKLMDTTVTRDLVLRIVKGTFYDHFCAGEDAAAAARRVSSVYESTGLKGMLVYGVEHAEDGGACDENIQKFIETVEAAKTLPSSHLSSVVVKITAICPMNVLKRVSDLLRWQYKNPNFKLPWKLNSFPVFSGLSPLYHTTSEPEPLTVEEERELEKAHERLKSVCLRCQESNVPLLIDAEDTILQPAIDYMAYWSAIMFNSVKDRPIVYNTIQAYLKDAGERLHLALRESEKMNVPIGFKLVRGAYMSSEAKLADSLGYKSPVHDTIQNTHDCYNDCMSFLESLKWIRHCGHSSYA
;
A
#
# COMPACT_ATOMS: atom_id res chain seq x y z
N MET A 1 -55.22 -3.33 -34.10
CA MET A 1 -54.71 -3.66 -35.46
C MET A 1 -53.30 -4.21 -35.28
N ALA A 2 -53.12 -5.51 -35.12
CA ALA A 2 -53.02 -6.52 -36.19
C ALA A 2 -51.66 -6.50 -36.93
N ASN A 3 -50.74 -7.32 -36.40
CA ASN A 3 -49.87 -8.32 -37.06
C ASN A 3 -48.91 -7.99 -38.22
N ARG A 4 -47.82 -8.79 -38.19
CA ARG A 4 -47.01 -9.38 -39.30
C ARG A 4 -45.84 -8.51 -39.81
N PHE A 5 -44.58 -8.95 -39.98
CA PHE A 5 -43.91 -10.24 -40.28
C PHE A 5 -42.49 -10.26 -39.62
N LEU A 6 -42.06 -11.30 -38.90
CA LEU A 6 -41.29 -12.51 -39.29
C LEU A 6 -39.78 -12.31 -39.66
N ARG A 7 -38.94 -12.84 -38.74
CA ARG A 7 -37.60 -13.53 -38.75
C ARG A 7 -37.07 -14.14 -40.09
N PRO A 8 -35.90 -14.84 -40.18
CA PRO A 8 -34.64 -14.93 -39.37
C PRO A 8 -33.32 -14.97 -40.23
N ASN A 9 -32.15 -15.07 -39.57
CA ASN A 9 -30.92 -15.82 -39.93
C ASN A 9 -29.62 -15.01 -39.83
N LEU A 10 -28.75 -15.38 -38.87
CA LEU A 10 -27.43 -15.96 -39.16
C LEU A 10 -26.84 -16.53 -37.85
N ILE A 11 -27.00 -17.83 -37.66
CA ILE A 11 -26.18 -18.67 -36.78
C ILE A 11 -25.48 -19.68 -37.70
N HIS A 12 -24.24 -20.02 -37.33
CA HIS A 12 -23.34 -21.05 -37.84
C HIS A 12 -22.26 -20.61 -38.84
N ARG A 13 -21.04 -20.45 -38.28
CA ARG A 13 -19.90 -21.32 -38.60
C ARG A 13 -18.92 -21.28 -37.44
N PHE A 14 -18.87 -22.35 -36.66
CA PHE A 14 -17.64 -23.04 -36.24
C PHE A 14 -18.09 -24.39 -35.68
N SER A 15 -17.84 -25.44 -36.46
CA SER A 15 -18.09 -26.83 -36.11
C SER A 15 -16.76 -27.51 -35.78
N THR A 16 -16.89 -28.56 -34.97
CA THR A 16 -15.98 -29.70 -34.74
C THR A 16 -14.69 -29.45 -33.97
N VAL A 17 -14.81 -29.61 -32.65
CA VAL A 17 -13.75 -30.01 -31.73
C VAL A 17 -13.50 -31.52 -31.91
N SER A 18 -12.25 -31.90 -32.16
CA SER A 18 -11.75 -33.26 -31.88
C SER A 18 -11.07 -33.27 -30.50
N PRO A 19 -11.12 -34.38 -29.75
CA PRO A 19 -10.66 -34.43 -28.36
C PRO A 19 -9.13 -34.41 -28.32
N VAL A 20 -8.55 -33.28 -27.93
CA VAL A 20 -7.15 -33.23 -27.52
C VAL A 20 -7.09 -33.81 -26.10
N GLY A 21 -6.25 -34.83 -25.91
CA GLY A 21 -6.07 -35.57 -24.67
C GLY A 21 -5.73 -34.66 -23.47
N PRO A 22 -5.71 -35.23 -22.24
CA PRO A 22 -5.54 -34.45 -21.03
C PRO A 22 -4.28 -33.59 -21.17
N PRO A 23 -4.36 -32.27 -20.97
CA PRO A 23 -3.16 -31.46 -20.93
C PRO A 23 -2.32 -32.00 -19.77
N THR A 24 -1.11 -32.45 -20.09
CA THR A 24 -0.09 -32.74 -19.10
C THR A 24 0.24 -31.41 -18.44
N THR A 25 -0.52 -31.08 -17.40
CA THR A 25 -0.29 -29.88 -16.59
C THR A 25 1.01 -30.11 -15.84
N ILE A 26 2.10 -29.62 -16.41
CA ILE A 26 3.28 -29.29 -15.62
C ILE A 26 2.83 -28.09 -14.79
N ILE A 27 2.29 -28.37 -13.60
CA ILE A 27 2.03 -27.38 -12.56
C ILE A 27 3.40 -26.81 -12.19
N PRO A 28 3.69 -25.52 -12.40
CA PRO A 28 4.89 -24.92 -11.84
C PRO A 28 4.82 -25.07 -10.33
N GLU A 29 5.87 -25.64 -9.76
CA GLU A 29 6.11 -25.86 -8.34
C GLU A 29 6.21 -24.51 -7.57
N ILE A 30 5.09 -23.79 -7.45
CA ILE A 30 5.00 -22.48 -6.77
C ILE A 30 3.86 -22.44 -5.73
N LEU A 31 3.19 -23.58 -5.49
CA LEU A 31 2.16 -23.68 -4.44
C LEU A 31 2.60 -24.46 -3.18
N SER A 32 3.91 -24.71 -2.99
CA SER A 32 4.40 -25.21 -1.71
C SER A 32 4.75 -24.04 -0.78
N PHE A 33 4.08 -24.00 0.37
CA PHE A 33 4.54 -23.25 1.54
C PHE A 33 5.78 -23.90 2.19
N ASP A 34 6.37 -24.92 1.56
CA ASP A 34 7.67 -25.47 1.89
C ASP A 34 8.78 -24.56 1.35
N GLN A 35 8.80 -23.31 1.80
CA GLN A 35 10.11 -22.73 2.08
C GLN A 35 10.60 -23.51 3.30
N PRO A 36 11.77 -24.16 3.29
CA PRO A 36 12.33 -24.66 4.53
C PRO A 36 12.31 -23.46 5.47
N LYS A 37 11.60 -23.57 6.60
CA LYS A 37 11.72 -22.61 7.69
C LYS A 37 13.23 -22.45 7.85
N PRO A 38 13.83 -21.29 7.62
CA PRO A 38 15.11 -21.06 8.21
C PRO A 38 14.85 -21.31 9.69
N GLU A 39 15.52 -22.28 10.30
CA GLU A 39 15.60 -22.45 11.76
C GLU A 39 16.37 -21.27 12.39
N VAL A 40 16.13 -20.07 11.87
CA VAL A 40 16.51 -18.83 12.51
C VAL A 40 15.39 -18.56 13.48
N ASP A 41 15.57 -19.08 14.69
CA ASP A 41 14.90 -18.59 15.88
C ASP A 41 15.21 -17.09 16.00
N LEU A 42 14.39 -16.28 15.32
CA LEU A 42 14.53 -14.83 15.22
C LEU A 42 13.96 -14.22 16.50
N ASP A 43 14.76 -14.25 17.56
CA ASP A 43 14.45 -13.56 18.80
C ASP A 43 14.71 -12.06 18.61
N LEU A 44 13.62 -11.29 18.44
CA LEU A 44 13.69 -9.84 18.31
C LEU A 44 14.13 -9.13 19.61
N SER A 45 14.15 -9.83 20.74
CA SER A 45 14.64 -9.31 22.01
C SER A 45 16.16 -9.45 22.18
N ASP A 46 16.79 -10.37 21.45
CA ASP A 46 18.25 -10.54 21.43
C ASP A 46 18.91 -9.58 20.42
N GLN A 47 19.03 -8.32 20.84
CA GLN A 47 19.67 -7.28 20.04
C GLN A 47 21.11 -7.63 19.64
N ALA A 48 21.86 -8.34 20.50
CA ALA A 48 23.24 -8.71 20.19
C ALA A 48 23.29 -9.65 18.99
N ARG A 49 22.39 -10.64 18.94
CA ARG A 49 22.28 -11.56 17.80
C ARG A 49 21.76 -10.88 16.53
N LEU A 50 20.75 -10.00 16.65
CA LEU A 50 20.19 -9.27 15.50
C LEU A 50 21.23 -8.41 14.78
N PHE A 51 22.14 -7.78 15.53
CA PHE A 51 23.15 -6.88 14.98
C PHE A 51 24.54 -7.52 14.89
N ALA A 52 24.68 -8.82 15.15
CA ALA A 52 25.97 -9.52 15.15
C ALA A 52 26.72 -9.45 13.81
N SER A 53 25.99 -9.41 12.68
CA SER A 53 26.56 -9.28 11.34
C SER A 53 26.86 -7.83 10.93
N VAL A 54 26.48 -6.84 11.74
CA VAL A 54 26.61 -5.42 11.42
C VAL A 54 27.91 -4.86 12.01
N PRO A 55 28.80 -4.25 11.20
CA PRO A 55 30.04 -3.67 11.71
C PRO A 55 29.81 -2.59 12.78
N ILE A 56 30.65 -2.56 13.82
CA ILE A 56 30.59 -1.55 14.89
C ILE A 56 30.65 -0.12 14.34
N SER A 57 31.46 0.13 13.32
CA SER A 57 31.55 1.44 12.65
C SER A 57 30.22 1.86 12.03
N THR A 58 29.49 0.92 11.43
CA THR A 58 28.14 1.15 10.92
C THR A 58 27.17 1.46 12.04
N LEU A 59 27.22 0.72 13.16
CA LEU A 59 26.36 0.98 14.32
C LEU A 59 26.63 2.37 14.91
N LEU A 60 27.89 2.74 15.15
CA LEU A 60 28.27 4.07 15.66
C LEU A 60 27.82 5.20 14.72
N ARG A 61 28.03 5.03 13.41
CA ARG A 61 27.54 5.99 12.40
C ARG A 61 26.03 6.12 12.44
N SER A 62 25.30 5.00 12.46
CA SER A 62 23.84 4.97 12.54
C SER A 62 23.33 5.64 13.81
N THR A 63 23.94 5.36 14.97
CA THR A 63 23.61 6.02 16.24
C THR A 63 23.83 7.52 16.17
N ALA A 64 24.96 7.98 15.63
CA ALA A 64 25.25 9.41 15.47
C ALA A 64 24.23 10.11 14.56
N ILE A 65 23.89 9.49 13.43
CA ILE A 65 22.88 10.00 12.49
C ILE A 65 21.51 10.10 13.17
N LEU A 66 21.05 9.02 13.81
CA LEU A 66 19.74 8.97 14.46
C LEU A 66 19.63 10.01 15.59
N HIS A 67 20.67 10.18 16.40
CA HIS A 67 20.70 11.22 17.42
C HIS A 67 20.67 12.62 16.81
N ALA A 68 21.45 12.88 15.75
CA ALA A 68 21.41 14.16 15.05
C ALA A 68 20.01 14.47 14.51
N THR A 69 19.34 13.50 13.89
CA THR A 69 17.98 13.66 13.35
C THR A 69 16.88 13.72 14.42
N SER A 70 17.17 13.30 15.66
CA SER A 70 16.21 13.45 16.78
C SER A 70 16.16 14.88 17.35
N ILE A 71 17.12 15.73 16.96
CA ILE A 71 17.23 17.11 17.43
C ILE A 71 16.47 18.01 16.45
N GLY A 72 15.32 18.56 16.86
CA GLY A 72 14.45 19.41 16.02
C GLY A 72 15.20 20.50 15.23
N PRO A 73 16.03 21.35 15.88
CA PRO A 73 16.82 22.36 15.18
C PRO A 73 17.74 21.83 14.08
N MET A 74 18.23 20.60 14.19
CA MET A 74 19.06 19.97 13.15
C MET A 74 18.23 19.60 11.93
N VAL A 75 17.01 19.09 12.15
CA VAL A 75 16.05 18.81 11.07
C VAL A 75 15.62 20.11 10.39
N ASP A 76 15.29 21.14 11.18
CA ASP A 76 14.91 22.46 10.67
C ASP A 76 16.02 23.09 9.83
N LEU A 77 17.29 22.94 10.23
CA LEU A 77 18.44 23.38 9.45
C LEU A 77 18.51 22.66 8.10
N GLY A 78 18.24 21.35 8.08
CA GLY A 78 18.16 20.57 6.84
C GLY A 78 17.06 21.07 5.91
N SER A 79 15.85 21.26 6.44
CA SER A 79 14.72 21.81 5.68
C SER A 79 15.02 23.21 5.13
N TRP A 80 15.58 24.09 5.96
CA TRP A 80 16.01 25.41 5.55
C TRP A 80 17.05 25.33 4.42
N LEU A 81 18.08 24.50 4.57
CA LEU A 81 19.15 24.33 3.58
C LEU A 81 18.57 23.91 2.23
N MET A 82 17.67 22.93 2.22
CA MET A 82 17.02 22.43 1.00
C MET A 82 16.13 23.48 0.32
N SER A 83 15.55 24.41 1.09
CA SER A 83 14.74 25.52 0.59
C SER A 83 15.51 26.81 0.30
N SER A 84 16.82 26.83 0.58
CA SER A 84 17.64 28.04 0.50
C SER A 84 18.15 28.32 -0.92
N LYS A 85 18.57 29.55 -1.18
CA LYS A 85 19.21 29.95 -2.45
C LYS A 85 20.51 29.20 -2.76
N LEU A 86 21.07 28.49 -1.78
CA LEU A 86 22.23 27.62 -2.01
C LEU A 86 21.88 26.43 -2.92
N MET A 87 20.60 26.10 -3.05
CA MET A 87 20.13 25.06 -3.96
C MET A 87 19.84 25.58 -5.38
N ASP A 88 19.80 26.90 -5.58
CA ASP A 88 19.47 27.52 -6.87
C ASP A 88 20.61 27.41 -7.90
N THR A 89 21.87 27.42 -7.45
CA THR A 89 23.02 27.28 -8.36
C THR A 89 23.53 25.85 -8.42
N THR A 90 23.82 25.37 -9.62
CA THR A 90 24.23 23.97 -9.88
C THR A 90 25.46 23.57 -9.09
N VAL A 91 26.47 24.44 -8.97
CA VAL A 91 27.72 24.15 -8.28
C VAL A 91 27.51 23.97 -6.77
N THR A 92 26.81 24.90 -6.12
CA THR A 92 26.55 24.82 -4.67
C THR A 92 25.61 23.68 -4.35
N ARG A 93 24.58 23.47 -5.19
CA ARG A 93 23.65 22.35 -5.09
C ARG A 93 24.39 21.01 -5.14
N ASP A 94 25.28 20.82 -6.11
CA ASP A 94 26.04 19.58 -6.25
C ASP A 94 26.98 19.35 -5.07
N LEU A 95 27.61 20.39 -4.54
CA LEU A 95 28.44 20.29 -3.34
C LEU A 95 27.62 19.89 -2.10
N VAL A 96 26.48 20.57 -1.88
CA VAL A 96 25.57 20.26 -0.77
C VAL A 96 25.07 18.83 -0.89
N LEU A 97 24.58 18.42 -2.06
CA LEU A 97 24.10 17.06 -2.29
C LEU A 97 25.21 16.02 -2.10
N ARG A 98 26.46 16.30 -2.49
CA ARG A 98 27.59 15.39 -2.20
C ARG A 98 27.82 15.21 -0.70
N ILE A 99 27.74 16.29 0.08
CA ILE A 99 27.90 16.24 1.55
C ILE A 99 26.75 15.45 2.18
N VAL A 100 25.50 15.76 1.81
CA VAL A 100 24.30 15.07 2.30
C VAL A 100 24.36 13.58 1.94
N LYS A 101 24.81 13.26 0.72
CA LYS A 101 25.02 11.89 0.24
C LYS A 101 26.03 11.12 1.09
N GLY A 102 27.17 11.72 1.38
CA GLY A 102 28.22 11.11 2.19
C GLY A 102 27.91 11.00 3.69
N THR A 103 26.77 11.52 4.16
CA THR A 103 26.43 11.59 5.59
C THR A 103 25.11 10.89 5.91
N PHE A 104 23.98 11.49 5.52
CA PHE A 104 22.64 11.05 5.92
C PHE A 104 21.97 10.14 4.88
N TYR A 105 22.24 10.38 3.60
CA TYR A 105 21.50 9.75 2.51
C TYR A 105 21.53 8.23 2.57
N ASP A 106 22.73 7.63 2.67
CA ASP A 106 22.91 6.18 2.71
C ASP A 106 22.25 5.50 3.92
N HIS A 107 21.89 6.27 4.96
CA HIS A 107 21.17 5.75 6.12
C HIS A 107 19.66 5.62 5.86
N PHE A 108 19.07 6.51 5.06
CA PHE A 108 17.63 6.57 4.83
C PHE A 108 17.18 6.13 3.43
N CYS A 109 18.06 6.25 2.43
CA CYS A 109 17.77 5.97 1.03
C CYS A 109 18.60 4.77 0.55
N ALA A 110 17.93 3.78 -0.04
CA ALA A 110 18.58 2.58 -0.55
C ALA A 110 19.42 2.84 -1.82
N GLY A 111 19.12 3.91 -2.55
CA GLY A 111 19.82 4.33 -3.76
C GLY A 111 19.16 5.53 -4.44
N GLU A 112 19.90 6.18 -5.34
CA GLU A 112 19.48 7.39 -6.07
C GLU A 112 18.44 7.14 -7.15
N ASP A 113 18.36 5.89 -7.60
CA ASP A 113 17.42 5.43 -8.60
C ASP A 113 16.94 4.01 -8.26
N ALA A 114 15.91 3.57 -8.99
CA ALA A 114 15.31 2.26 -8.78
C ALA A 114 16.32 1.10 -8.94
N ALA A 115 17.29 1.22 -9.85
CA ALA A 115 18.28 0.17 -10.09
C ALA A 115 19.31 0.09 -8.95
N ALA A 116 19.75 1.23 -8.42
CA ALA A 116 20.62 1.30 -7.24
C ALA A 116 19.90 0.75 -6.00
N ALA A 117 18.63 1.11 -5.81
CA ALA A 117 17.81 0.57 -4.73
C ALA A 117 17.63 -0.95 -4.85
N ALA A 118 17.38 -1.48 -6.06
CA ALA A 118 17.29 -2.92 -6.29
C ALA A 118 18.61 -3.64 -5.97
N ARG A 119 19.76 -3.12 -6.44
CA ARG A 119 21.09 -3.67 -6.07
C ARG A 119 21.30 -3.68 -4.55
N ARG A 120 20.85 -2.65 -3.85
CA ARG A 120 20.92 -2.58 -2.39
C ARG A 120 20.06 -3.67 -1.74
N VAL A 121 18.84 -3.89 -2.22
CA VAL A 121 17.97 -4.99 -1.76
C VAL A 121 18.68 -6.33 -1.93
N SER A 122 19.35 -6.57 -3.07
CA SER A 122 20.12 -7.80 -3.24
C SER A 122 21.22 -7.97 -2.22
N SER A 123 22.04 -6.93 -2.02
CA SER A 123 23.14 -6.96 -1.05
C SER A 123 22.65 -7.19 0.39
N VAL A 124 21.52 -6.59 0.78
CA VAL A 124 20.91 -6.82 2.10
C VAL A 124 20.43 -8.26 2.23
N TYR A 125 19.74 -8.80 1.23
CA TYR A 125 19.29 -10.19 1.27
C TYR A 125 20.45 -11.17 1.34
N GLU A 126 21.49 -11.00 0.52
CA GLU A 126 22.66 -11.88 0.51
C GLU A 126 23.43 -11.87 1.84
N SER A 127 23.46 -10.74 2.54
CA SER A 127 24.19 -10.59 3.80
C SER A 127 23.38 -10.94 5.05
N THR A 128 22.05 -10.88 5.00
CA THR A 128 21.18 -11.01 6.19
C THR A 128 20.01 -11.98 6.03
N GLY A 129 19.67 -12.37 4.81
CA GLY A 129 18.44 -13.11 4.48
C GLY A 129 17.16 -12.25 4.52
N LEU A 130 17.27 -10.95 4.81
CA LEU A 130 16.11 -10.05 4.89
C LEU A 130 15.67 -9.60 3.50
N LYS A 131 14.34 -9.65 3.27
CA LYS A 131 13.73 -9.14 2.04
C LYS A 131 13.57 -7.63 2.10
N GLY A 132 13.70 -6.97 0.95
CA GLY A 132 13.44 -5.54 0.81
C GLY A 132 12.00 -5.21 0.43
N MET A 133 11.55 -4.00 0.77
CA MET A 133 10.40 -3.36 0.14
C MET A 133 10.92 -2.15 -0.64
N LEU A 134 10.63 -2.06 -1.93
CA LEU A 134 11.06 -0.93 -2.74
C LEU A 134 10.01 0.18 -2.68
N VAL A 135 10.41 1.33 -2.14
CA VAL A 135 9.54 2.49 -1.94
C VAL A 135 10.10 3.64 -2.77
N TYR A 136 9.37 4.08 -3.78
CA TYR A 136 9.63 5.38 -4.38
C TYR A 136 9.04 6.45 -3.46
N GLY A 137 9.92 7.19 -2.78
CA GLY A 137 9.58 8.04 -1.64
C GLY A 137 8.84 9.34 -1.95
N VAL A 138 8.03 9.39 -3.02
CA VAL A 138 7.23 10.57 -3.37
C VAL A 138 5.82 10.45 -2.76
N GLU A 139 5.26 11.58 -2.36
CA GLU A 139 3.90 11.75 -1.84
C GLU A 139 3.39 13.15 -2.20
N HIS A 140 2.08 13.36 -2.06
CA HIS A 140 1.46 14.68 -2.21
C HIS A 140 1.73 15.38 -3.55
N ALA A 141 1.36 14.72 -4.66
CA ALA A 141 1.44 15.33 -5.98
C ALA A 141 0.61 16.62 -6.05
N GLU A 142 1.22 17.68 -6.58
CA GLU A 142 0.62 19.01 -6.64
C GLU A 142 -0.55 19.07 -7.63
N ASP A 143 -0.43 18.37 -8.76
CA ASP A 143 -1.42 18.34 -9.83
C ASP A 143 -1.40 17.02 -10.62
N GLY A 144 -2.26 16.95 -11.65
CA GLY A 144 -2.36 15.78 -12.53
C GLY A 144 -1.10 15.52 -13.37
N GLY A 145 -0.32 16.56 -13.70
CA GLY A 145 0.95 16.41 -14.43
C GLY A 145 2.02 15.76 -13.57
N ALA A 146 2.17 16.22 -12.32
CA ALA A 146 3.03 15.57 -11.34
C ALA A 146 2.63 14.10 -11.11
N CYS A 147 1.32 13.80 -11.09
CA CYS A 147 0.84 12.41 -11.01
C CYS A 147 1.27 11.56 -12.21
N ASP A 148 1.28 12.14 -13.43
CA ASP A 148 1.68 11.47 -14.66
C ASP A 148 3.21 11.20 -14.70
N GLU A 149 4.02 12.07 -14.12
CA GLU A 149 5.46 11.84 -13.95
C GLU A 149 5.73 10.76 -12.88
N ASN A 150 5.06 10.87 -11.74
CA ASN A 150 5.23 9.94 -10.62
C ASN A 150 4.86 8.50 -10.99
N ILE A 151 3.81 8.28 -11.78
CA ILE A 151 3.43 6.92 -12.19
C ILE A 151 4.52 6.25 -13.04
N GLN A 152 5.26 7.01 -13.86
CA GLN A 152 6.39 6.45 -14.61
C GLN A 152 7.51 5.97 -13.66
N LYS A 153 7.76 6.70 -12.57
CA LYS A 153 8.74 6.29 -11.55
C LYS A 153 8.33 5.07 -10.75
N PHE A 154 7.03 4.90 -10.48
CA PHE A 154 6.53 3.64 -9.93
C PHE A 154 6.71 2.48 -10.91
N ILE A 155 6.43 2.68 -12.21
CA ILE A 155 6.66 1.66 -13.24
C ILE A 155 8.16 1.30 -13.33
N GLU A 156 9.06 2.29 -13.35
CA GLU A 156 10.53 2.07 -13.29
C GLU A 156 10.93 1.26 -12.05
N THR A 157 10.29 1.51 -10.91
CA THR A 157 10.51 0.76 -9.67
C THR A 157 10.07 -0.70 -9.80
N VAL A 158 8.94 -0.97 -10.46
CA VAL A 158 8.48 -2.33 -10.76
C VAL A 158 9.43 -3.04 -11.73
N GLU A 159 9.95 -2.34 -12.74
CA GLU A 159 10.94 -2.91 -13.66
C GLU A 159 12.26 -3.26 -12.95
N ALA A 160 12.73 -2.40 -12.04
CA ALA A 160 13.90 -2.70 -11.22
C ALA A 160 13.62 -3.90 -10.29
N ALA A 161 12.45 -3.93 -9.66
CA ALA A 161 11.99 -5.03 -8.81
C ALA A 161 11.96 -6.37 -9.55
N LYS A 162 11.54 -6.39 -10.81
CA LYS A 162 11.49 -7.58 -11.68
C LYS A 162 12.88 -8.21 -11.91
N THR A 163 13.95 -7.42 -11.83
CA THR A 163 15.33 -7.94 -11.95
C THR A 163 15.81 -8.72 -10.72
N LEU A 164 15.10 -8.59 -9.60
CA LEU A 164 15.42 -9.28 -8.36
C LEU A 164 14.81 -10.69 -8.34
N PRO A 165 15.50 -11.68 -7.75
CA PRO A 165 14.85 -12.95 -7.44
C PRO A 165 13.67 -12.74 -6.50
N SER A 166 12.59 -13.52 -6.68
CA SER A 166 11.36 -13.41 -5.88
C SER A 166 11.59 -13.62 -4.38
N SER A 167 12.70 -14.25 -4.00
CA SER A 167 13.10 -14.40 -2.60
C SER A 167 13.63 -13.11 -1.97
N HIS A 168 14.13 -12.14 -2.76
CA HIS A 168 14.82 -10.95 -2.24
C HIS A 168 13.86 -9.78 -1.99
N LEU A 169 12.70 -9.78 -2.64
CA LEU A 169 11.73 -8.70 -2.58
C LEU A 169 10.44 -9.14 -1.90
N SER A 170 9.93 -8.29 -1.02
CA SER A 170 8.60 -8.45 -0.42
C SER A 170 7.52 -7.70 -1.20
N SER A 171 7.77 -6.48 -1.68
CA SER A 171 6.81 -5.70 -2.48
C SER A 171 7.43 -4.42 -3.04
N VAL A 172 6.78 -3.83 -4.04
CA VAL A 172 6.87 -2.40 -4.36
C VAL A 172 5.77 -1.67 -3.59
N VAL A 173 6.04 -0.44 -3.15
CA VAL A 173 5.08 0.37 -2.37
C VAL A 173 4.66 1.61 -3.16
N VAL A 174 3.37 1.90 -3.17
CA VAL A 174 2.79 3.11 -3.75
C VAL A 174 2.01 3.88 -2.70
N LYS A 175 2.13 5.21 -2.72
CA LYS A 175 1.25 6.14 -2.00
C LYS A 175 0.24 6.71 -2.98
N ILE A 176 -1.04 6.73 -2.62
CA ILE A 176 -2.08 7.16 -3.57
C ILE A 176 -2.01 8.66 -3.81
N THR A 177 -1.58 9.44 -2.80
CA THR A 177 -1.33 10.89 -2.96
C THR A 177 -0.24 11.22 -3.99
N ALA A 178 0.61 10.26 -4.37
CA ALA A 178 1.59 10.46 -5.43
C ALA A 178 0.98 10.39 -6.84
N ILE A 179 -0.18 9.75 -7.00
CA ILE A 179 -0.82 9.48 -8.31
C ILE A 179 -2.25 10.03 -8.42
N CYS A 180 -2.73 10.69 -7.36
CA CYS A 180 -3.98 11.40 -7.31
C CYS A 180 -3.82 12.69 -6.49
N PRO A 181 -4.23 13.86 -7.02
CA PRO A 181 -4.15 15.11 -6.28
C PRO A 181 -4.92 15.05 -4.94
N MET A 182 -4.30 15.60 -3.89
CA MET A 182 -4.84 15.50 -2.52
C MET A 182 -6.23 16.12 -2.37
N ASN A 183 -6.52 17.20 -3.09
CA ASN A 183 -7.82 17.85 -3.06
C ASN A 183 -8.93 16.89 -3.55
N VAL A 184 -8.68 16.13 -4.61
CA VAL A 184 -9.61 15.13 -5.13
C VAL A 184 -9.78 13.99 -4.11
N LEU A 185 -8.70 13.46 -3.55
CA LEU A 185 -8.77 12.40 -2.53
C LEU A 185 -9.54 12.83 -1.28
N LYS A 186 -9.37 14.09 -0.84
CA LYS A 186 -10.13 14.65 0.27
C LYS A 186 -11.63 14.68 -0.06
N ARG A 187 -11.99 15.17 -1.25
CA ARG A 187 -13.39 15.26 -1.72
C ARG A 187 -14.03 13.88 -1.84
N VAL A 188 -13.32 12.90 -2.39
CA VAL A 188 -13.73 11.49 -2.45
C VAL A 188 -13.94 10.93 -1.04
N SER A 189 -13.01 11.18 -0.11
CA SER A 189 -13.13 10.72 1.27
C SER A 189 -14.34 11.34 1.98
N ASP A 190 -14.60 12.63 1.76
CA ASP A 190 -15.75 13.33 2.33
C ASP A 190 -17.07 12.76 1.79
N LEU A 191 -17.16 12.53 0.48
CA LEU A 191 -18.32 11.90 -0.17
C LEU A 191 -18.55 10.45 0.31
N LEU A 192 -17.49 9.68 0.50
CA LEU A 192 -17.56 8.32 1.07
C LEU A 192 -18.06 8.35 2.53
N ARG A 193 -17.55 9.27 3.36
CA ARG A 193 -18.04 9.46 4.73
C ARG A 193 -19.52 9.86 4.75
N TRP A 194 -19.92 10.75 3.84
CA TRP A 194 -21.32 11.17 3.74
C TRP A 194 -22.24 10.03 3.33
N GLN A 195 -21.84 9.21 2.35
CA GLN A 195 -22.58 8.01 1.97
C GLN A 195 -22.67 6.99 3.12
N TYR A 196 -21.62 6.86 3.93
CA TYR A 196 -21.66 5.97 5.10
C TYR A 196 -22.69 6.44 6.14
N LYS A 197 -22.79 7.76 6.39
CA LYS A 197 -23.85 8.35 7.24
C LYS A 197 -25.23 8.24 6.62
N ASN A 198 -25.31 8.31 5.29
CA ASN A 198 -26.56 8.37 4.51
C ASN A 198 -26.56 7.29 3.42
N PRO A 199 -26.90 6.02 3.74
CA PRO A 199 -26.76 4.90 2.80
C PRO A 199 -27.55 5.03 1.48
N ASN A 200 -28.57 5.90 1.46
CA ASN A 200 -29.35 6.18 0.26
C ASN A 200 -28.64 7.15 -0.72
N PHE A 201 -27.62 7.89 -0.25
CA PHE A 201 -26.84 8.80 -1.07
C PHE A 201 -26.03 8.02 -2.11
N LYS A 202 -26.16 8.39 -3.38
CA LYS A 202 -25.53 7.70 -4.50
C LYS A 202 -24.31 8.47 -4.98
N LEU A 203 -23.25 7.72 -5.26
CA LEU A 203 -22.01 8.22 -5.81
C LEU A 203 -21.85 7.60 -7.21
N PRO A 204 -22.22 8.31 -8.29
CA PRO A 204 -22.25 7.73 -9.64
C PRO A 204 -20.90 7.19 -10.12
N TRP A 205 -19.80 7.82 -9.72
CA TRP A 205 -18.43 7.44 -10.03
C TRP A 205 -17.89 6.28 -9.19
N LYS A 206 -18.61 5.85 -8.13
CA LYS A 206 -18.09 4.86 -7.18
C LYS A 206 -18.10 3.46 -7.78
N LEU A 207 -16.92 2.86 -7.84
CA LEU A 207 -16.70 1.49 -8.28
C LEU A 207 -16.85 0.49 -7.12
N ASN A 208 -16.93 -0.80 -7.47
CA ASN A 208 -17.03 -1.85 -6.46
C ASN A 208 -15.76 -1.91 -5.59
N SER A 209 -15.95 -2.00 -4.27
CA SER A 209 -14.90 -1.94 -3.24
C SER A 209 -15.37 -2.64 -1.97
N PHE A 210 -14.45 -2.96 -1.06
CA PHE A 210 -14.81 -3.44 0.28
C PHE A 210 -15.23 -2.28 1.19
N PRO A 211 -15.86 -2.55 2.35
CA PRO A 211 -16.12 -1.54 3.36
C PRO A 211 -14.84 -0.82 3.81
N VAL A 212 -14.84 0.51 3.72
CA VAL A 212 -13.73 1.38 4.16
C VAL A 212 -13.95 1.99 5.54
N PHE A 213 -15.15 1.85 6.10
CA PHE A 213 -15.52 2.33 7.43
C PHE A 213 -16.04 1.20 8.31
N SER A 214 -15.95 1.42 9.61
CA SER A 214 -16.55 0.61 10.67
C SER A 214 -17.43 1.47 11.58
N GLY A 215 -18.05 0.87 12.60
CA GLY A 215 -18.87 1.60 13.57
C GLY A 215 -18.06 2.61 14.39
N LEU A 216 -16.75 2.37 14.53
CA LEU A 216 -15.81 3.21 15.28
C LEU A 216 -15.08 4.25 14.42
N SER A 217 -15.29 4.24 13.10
CA SER A 217 -14.54 5.13 12.20
C SER A 217 -14.83 6.62 12.47
N PRO A 218 -13.80 7.48 12.45
CA PRO A 218 -14.00 8.91 12.64
C PRO A 218 -14.68 9.55 11.42
N LEU A 219 -15.85 10.15 11.64
CA LEU A 219 -16.62 10.80 10.59
C LEU A 219 -16.70 12.33 10.73
N TYR A 220 -15.93 12.91 11.64
CA TYR A 220 -15.97 14.35 11.96
C TYR A 220 -15.37 15.23 10.88
N HIS A 221 -14.59 14.67 9.95
CA HIS A 221 -14.07 15.40 8.78
C HIS A 221 -15.17 15.94 7.87
N THR A 222 -16.38 15.38 7.92
CA THR A 222 -17.51 15.73 7.04
C THR A 222 -18.77 15.99 7.86
N THR A 223 -18.96 17.22 8.35
CA THR A 223 -20.07 17.58 9.23
C THR A 223 -21.37 17.93 8.50
N SER A 224 -21.26 18.36 7.23
CA SER A 224 -22.38 18.71 6.36
C SER A 224 -22.31 17.92 5.05
N GLU A 225 -23.41 17.95 4.30
CA GLU A 225 -23.45 17.36 2.96
C GLU A 225 -22.38 17.99 2.06
N PRO A 226 -21.44 17.21 1.53
CA PRO A 226 -20.49 17.71 0.55
C PRO A 226 -21.17 17.80 -0.82
N GLU A 227 -20.84 18.85 -1.57
CA GLU A 227 -21.21 18.93 -2.99
C GLU A 227 -20.71 17.70 -3.75
N PRO A 228 -21.39 17.25 -4.82
CA PRO A 228 -20.86 16.25 -5.75
C PRO A 228 -19.49 16.66 -6.31
N LEU A 229 -18.75 15.68 -6.82
CA LEU A 229 -17.52 15.99 -7.56
C LEU A 229 -17.86 16.84 -8.80
N THR A 230 -17.00 17.78 -9.15
CA THR A 230 -17.10 18.46 -10.45
C THR A 230 -16.70 17.51 -11.57
N VAL A 231 -17.03 17.85 -12.82
CA VAL A 231 -16.63 17.07 -14.00
C VAL A 231 -15.11 16.91 -14.08
N GLU A 232 -14.36 17.95 -13.71
CA GLU A 232 -12.90 17.93 -13.66
C GLU A 232 -12.39 17.04 -12.53
N GLU A 233 -12.99 17.10 -11.34
CA GLU A 233 -12.63 16.22 -10.22
C GLU A 233 -12.92 14.74 -10.54
N GLU A 234 -14.06 14.44 -11.17
CA GLU A 234 -14.39 13.08 -11.65
C GLU A 234 -13.38 12.60 -12.69
N ARG A 235 -12.99 13.45 -13.65
CA ARG A 235 -11.99 13.13 -14.65
C ARG A 235 -10.61 12.88 -14.05
N GLU A 236 -10.19 13.66 -13.05
CA GLU A 236 -8.93 13.42 -12.34
C GLU A 236 -8.98 12.14 -11.49
N LEU A 237 -10.13 11.82 -10.91
CA LEU A 237 -10.34 10.54 -10.24
C LEU A 237 -10.28 9.35 -11.22
N GLU A 238 -10.85 9.48 -12.41
CA GLU A 238 -10.75 8.47 -13.47
C GLU A 238 -9.29 8.24 -13.87
N LYS A 239 -8.53 9.31 -14.12
CA LYS A 239 -7.08 9.21 -14.40
C LYS A 239 -6.31 8.55 -13.25
N ALA A 240 -6.65 8.85 -11.99
CA ALA A 240 -6.03 8.21 -10.84
C ALA A 240 -6.28 6.68 -10.83
N HIS A 241 -7.49 6.23 -11.19
CA HIS A 241 -7.78 4.81 -11.38
C HIS A 241 -6.97 4.22 -12.55
N GLU A 242 -6.83 4.94 -13.66
CA GLU A 242 -6.02 4.49 -14.81
C GLU A 242 -4.53 4.35 -14.44
N ARG A 243 -3.98 5.32 -13.71
CA ARG A 243 -2.60 5.27 -13.19
C ARG A 243 -2.43 4.07 -12.28
N LEU A 244 -3.30 3.89 -11.28
CA LEU A 244 -3.23 2.74 -10.36
C LEU A 244 -3.39 1.41 -11.11
N LYS A 245 -4.30 1.35 -12.08
CA LYS A 245 -4.48 0.18 -12.95
C LYS A 245 -3.19 -0.16 -13.70
N SER A 246 -2.47 0.84 -14.21
CA SER A 246 -1.24 0.61 -14.97
C SER A 246 -0.14 -0.03 -14.13
N VAL A 247 0.07 0.43 -12.89
CA VAL A 247 1.07 -0.15 -11.97
C VAL A 247 0.64 -1.54 -11.48
N CYS A 248 -0.65 -1.76 -11.18
CA CYS A 248 -1.17 -3.08 -10.82
C CYS A 248 -0.98 -4.10 -11.94
N LEU A 249 -1.27 -3.72 -13.19
CA LEU A 249 -1.06 -4.58 -14.35
C LEU A 249 0.42 -4.95 -14.49
N ARG A 250 1.32 -3.96 -14.39
CA ARG A 250 2.76 -4.23 -14.49
C ARG A 250 3.28 -5.12 -13.37
N CYS A 251 2.77 -4.93 -12.15
CA CYS A 251 3.06 -5.78 -10.99
C CYS A 251 2.58 -7.22 -11.23
N GLN A 252 1.37 -7.41 -11.74
CA GLN A 252 0.82 -8.72 -12.09
C GLN A 252 1.65 -9.43 -13.17
N GLU A 253 1.96 -8.74 -14.27
CA GLU A 253 2.80 -9.26 -15.37
C GLU A 253 4.21 -9.67 -14.89
N SER A 254 4.73 -8.95 -13.91
CA SER A 254 6.08 -9.17 -13.35
C SER A 254 6.09 -10.08 -12.12
N ASN A 255 4.91 -10.55 -11.67
CA ASN A 255 4.72 -11.27 -10.41
C ASN A 255 5.31 -10.55 -9.17
N VAL A 256 5.29 -9.21 -9.18
CA VAL A 256 5.78 -8.36 -8.09
C VAL A 256 4.59 -7.94 -7.23
N PRO A 257 4.58 -8.21 -5.92
CA PRO A 257 3.56 -7.68 -5.01
C PRO A 257 3.57 -6.15 -4.99
N LEU A 258 2.40 -5.53 -5.07
CA LEU A 258 2.16 -4.11 -4.86
C LEU A 258 1.51 -3.90 -3.50
N LEU A 259 2.10 -3.03 -2.68
CA LEU A 259 1.51 -2.56 -1.44
C LEU A 259 1.04 -1.12 -1.61
N ILE A 260 -0.21 -0.87 -1.26
CA ILE A 260 -0.74 0.50 -1.11
C ILE A 260 -0.54 0.92 0.34
N ASP A 261 0.23 2.00 0.52
CA ASP A 261 0.56 2.52 1.85
C ASP A 261 -0.61 3.34 2.42
N ALA A 262 -0.69 3.39 3.75
CA ALA A 262 -1.69 4.20 4.44
C ALA A 262 -1.13 5.57 4.80
N GLU A 263 -2.00 6.58 4.79
CA GLU A 263 -1.67 8.00 4.95
C GLU A 263 -2.57 8.63 6.05
N ASP A 264 -2.82 9.94 6.02
CA ASP A 264 -3.66 10.63 7.02
C ASP A 264 -5.15 10.23 6.93
N THR A 265 -5.86 10.25 8.05
CA THR A 265 -7.28 9.81 8.16
C THR A 265 -8.22 10.65 7.32
N ILE A 266 -7.82 11.88 6.97
CA ILE A 266 -8.60 12.77 6.09
C ILE A 266 -8.67 12.24 4.66
N LEU A 267 -7.65 11.49 4.20
CA LEU A 267 -7.54 10.90 2.86
C LEU A 267 -7.78 9.39 2.87
N GLN A 268 -7.54 8.71 4.00
CA GLN A 268 -7.52 7.25 4.10
C GLN A 268 -8.75 6.56 3.52
N PRO A 269 -10.00 7.07 3.63
CA PRO A 269 -11.15 6.41 3.00
C PRO A 269 -11.06 6.30 1.48
N ALA A 270 -10.55 7.32 0.80
CA ALA A 270 -10.31 7.26 -0.65
C ALA A 270 -9.18 6.27 -1.00
N ILE A 271 -8.14 6.23 -0.17
CA ILE A 271 -6.99 5.32 -0.32
C ILE A 271 -7.44 3.86 -0.16
N ASP A 272 -8.14 3.54 0.92
CA ASP A 272 -8.71 2.21 1.18
C ASP A 272 -9.69 1.81 0.06
N TYR A 273 -10.52 2.76 -0.41
CA TYR A 273 -11.43 2.53 -1.53
C TYR A 273 -10.69 2.11 -2.80
N MET A 274 -9.63 2.84 -3.18
CA MET A 274 -8.81 2.52 -4.36
C MET A 274 -8.02 1.21 -4.16
N ALA A 275 -7.56 0.94 -2.94
CA ALA A 275 -6.87 -0.30 -2.61
C ALA A 275 -7.77 -1.53 -2.74
N TYR A 276 -9.00 -1.46 -2.23
CA TYR A 276 -9.95 -2.56 -2.34
C TYR A 276 -10.50 -2.72 -3.76
N TRP A 277 -10.76 -1.62 -4.46
CA TRP A 277 -11.12 -1.68 -5.88
C TRP A 277 -10.04 -2.40 -6.70
N SER A 278 -8.77 -2.05 -6.51
CA SER A 278 -7.65 -2.69 -7.22
C SER A 278 -7.45 -4.15 -6.80
N ALA A 279 -7.62 -4.48 -5.51
CA ALA A 279 -7.62 -5.87 -5.06
C ALA A 279 -8.71 -6.71 -5.75
N ILE A 280 -9.94 -6.20 -5.88
CA ILE A 280 -11.03 -6.88 -6.60
C ILE A 280 -10.67 -7.12 -8.07
N MET A 281 -10.00 -6.18 -8.72
CA MET A 281 -9.68 -6.32 -10.14
C MET A 281 -8.49 -7.27 -10.40
N PHE A 282 -7.48 -7.28 -9.53
CA PHE A 282 -6.18 -7.88 -9.83
C PHE A 282 -5.82 -9.09 -8.97
N ASN A 283 -6.44 -9.29 -7.82
CA ASN A 283 -6.17 -10.47 -7.00
C ASN A 283 -7.01 -11.66 -7.49
N SER A 284 -6.33 -12.79 -7.71
CA SER A 284 -6.92 -14.04 -8.19
C SER A 284 -6.77 -15.12 -7.13
N VAL A 285 -7.78 -15.99 -6.99
CA VAL A 285 -7.78 -17.14 -6.06
C VAL A 285 -6.68 -18.15 -6.38
N LYS A 286 -6.22 -18.19 -7.64
CA LYS A 286 -5.23 -19.18 -8.10
C LYS A 286 -3.81 -18.86 -7.64
N ASP A 287 -3.55 -17.62 -7.23
CA ASP A 287 -2.21 -17.12 -6.94
C ASP A 287 -2.16 -16.36 -5.61
N ARG A 288 -0.94 -16.05 -5.17
CA ARG A 288 -0.70 -15.07 -4.10
C ARG A 288 -1.36 -13.72 -4.47
N PRO A 289 -1.98 -12.99 -3.52
CA PRO A 289 -2.44 -11.62 -3.77
C PRO A 289 -1.34 -10.78 -4.42
N ILE A 290 -1.67 -10.01 -5.45
CA ILE A 290 -0.75 -9.04 -6.04
C ILE A 290 -0.86 -7.72 -5.30
N VAL A 291 -2.09 -7.28 -4.99
CA VAL A 291 -2.37 -6.02 -4.30
C VAL A 291 -2.59 -6.27 -2.81
N TYR A 292 -1.84 -5.53 -2.00
CA TYR A 292 -1.93 -5.49 -0.54
C TYR A 292 -2.37 -4.10 -0.09
N ASN A 293 -3.18 -4.03 0.96
CA ASN A 293 -3.53 -2.78 1.64
C ASN A 293 -2.75 -2.63 2.96
N THR A 294 -2.72 -1.42 3.53
CA THR A 294 -2.09 -1.15 4.83
C THR A 294 -3.12 -0.79 5.90
N ILE A 295 -3.07 -1.44 7.06
CA ILE A 295 -3.92 -1.13 8.23
C ILE A 295 -3.07 -0.50 9.33
N GLN A 296 -3.52 0.65 9.84
CA GLN A 296 -2.83 1.40 10.89
C GLN A 296 -3.48 1.17 12.26
N ALA A 297 -2.89 0.31 13.09
CA ALA A 297 -3.40 -0.13 14.40
C ALA A 297 -3.41 0.95 15.50
N TYR A 298 -2.86 2.15 15.26
CA TYR A 298 -3.02 3.29 16.16
C TYR A 298 -4.44 3.87 16.15
N LEU A 299 -5.23 3.61 15.09
CA LEU A 299 -6.61 4.03 15.00
C LEU A 299 -7.51 3.07 15.76
N LYS A 300 -8.42 3.63 16.57
CA LYS A 300 -9.40 2.88 17.36
C LYS A 300 -10.31 1.98 16.52
N ASP A 301 -10.42 2.25 15.22
CA ASP A 301 -11.29 1.53 14.29
C ASP A 301 -10.57 0.45 13.46
N ALA A 302 -9.25 0.32 13.60
CA ALA A 302 -8.41 -0.52 12.74
C ALA A 302 -8.79 -2.00 12.81
N GLY A 303 -9.02 -2.52 14.02
CA GLY A 303 -9.45 -3.90 14.23
C GLY A 303 -10.78 -4.19 13.53
N GLU A 304 -11.81 -3.35 13.71
CA GLU A 304 -13.10 -3.56 13.06
C GLU A 304 -13.01 -3.47 11.53
N ARG A 305 -12.28 -2.49 10.99
CA ARG A 305 -12.07 -2.38 9.54
C ARG A 305 -11.37 -3.61 8.96
N LEU A 306 -10.37 -4.15 9.63
CA LEU A 306 -9.68 -5.38 9.21
C LEU A 306 -10.65 -6.57 9.13
N HIS A 307 -11.48 -6.77 10.17
CA HIS A 307 -12.47 -7.85 10.20
C HIS A 307 -13.53 -7.70 9.11
N LEU A 308 -14.01 -6.48 8.87
CA LEU A 308 -15.00 -6.20 7.82
C LEU A 308 -14.43 -6.46 6.43
N ALA A 309 -13.20 -6.02 6.16
CA ALA A 309 -12.53 -6.25 4.89
C ALA A 309 -12.28 -7.75 4.63
N LEU A 310 -11.84 -8.51 5.64
CA LEU A 310 -11.65 -9.96 5.52
C LEU A 310 -12.97 -10.70 5.29
N ARG A 311 -14.04 -10.32 5.99
CA ARG A 311 -15.37 -10.89 5.77
C ARG A 311 -15.87 -10.61 4.35
N GLU A 312 -15.64 -9.42 3.82
CA GLU A 312 -16.07 -9.08 2.47
C GLU A 312 -15.23 -9.80 1.40
N SER A 313 -13.91 -9.90 1.64
CA SER A 313 -12.99 -10.71 0.84
C SER A 313 -13.45 -12.17 0.72
N GLU A 314 -13.88 -12.80 1.81
CA GLU A 314 -14.41 -14.16 1.81
C GLU A 314 -15.71 -14.28 1.01
N LYS A 315 -16.69 -13.39 1.24
CA LYS A 315 -17.96 -13.40 0.51
C LYS A 315 -17.77 -13.23 -0.99
N MET A 316 -16.86 -12.36 -1.40
CA MET A 316 -16.58 -12.07 -2.80
C MET A 316 -15.61 -13.06 -3.44
N ASN A 317 -15.00 -13.96 -2.65
CA ASN A 317 -13.94 -14.86 -3.07
C ASN A 317 -12.75 -14.12 -3.74
N VAL A 318 -12.36 -12.98 -3.17
CA VAL A 318 -11.24 -12.15 -3.62
C VAL A 318 -10.15 -12.20 -2.55
N PRO A 319 -8.98 -12.81 -2.81
CA PRO A 319 -7.88 -12.80 -1.85
C PRO A 319 -7.40 -11.37 -1.55
N ILE A 320 -7.08 -11.09 -0.30
CA ILE A 320 -6.50 -9.83 0.11
C ILE A 320 -5.34 -10.05 1.07
N GLY A 321 -4.31 -9.22 0.95
CA GLY A 321 -3.20 -9.17 1.88
C GLY A 321 -3.14 -7.82 2.58
N PHE A 322 -2.62 -7.83 3.81
CA PHE A 322 -2.47 -6.61 4.61
C PHE A 322 -1.03 -6.46 5.12
N LYS A 323 -0.50 -5.25 5.03
CA LYS A 323 0.59 -4.79 5.91
C LYS A 323 -0.06 -4.17 7.14
N LEU A 324 0.15 -4.78 8.30
CA LEU A 324 -0.25 -4.18 9.56
C LEU A 324 0.90 -3.29 10.07
N VAL A 325 0.58 -2.04 10.38
CA VAL A 325 1.50 -1.08 11.01
C VAL A 325 0.86 -0.52 12.27
N ARG A 326 1.64 0.14 13.12
CA ARG A 326 1.08 0.97 14.19
C ARG A 326 0.50 2.26 13.60
N GLY A 327 1.35 3.12 13.04
CA GLY A 327 0.92 4.35 12.36
C GLY A 327 2.03 5.42 12.38
N ALA A 328 1.89 6.45 11.55
CA ALA A 328 2.89 7.52 11.43
C ALA A 328 2.33 8.93 11.72
N TYR A 329 1.00 9.09 11.81
CA TYR A 329 0.32 10.39 11.86
C TYR A 329 -0.36 10.68 13.23
N MET A 330 0.03 9.97 14.30
CA MET A 330 -0.63 10.02 15.61
C MET A 330 -0.82 11.45 16.15
N SER A 331 0.24 12.25 16.07
CA SER A 331 0.28 13.60 16.63
C SER A 331 -0.55 14.61 15.83
N SER A 332 -0.54 14.53 14.49
CA SER A 332 -1.35 15.41 13.64
C SER A 332 -2.83 15.10 13.79
N GLU A 333 -3.19 13.81 13.83
CA GLU A 333 -4.57 13.36 13.98
C GLU A 333 -5.19 13.75 15.32
N ALA A 334 -4.46 13.57 16.42
CA ALA A 334 -4.93 13.97 17.75
C ALA A 334 -5.16 15.49 17.84
N LYS A 335 -4.23 16.30 17.30
CA LYS A 335 -4.36 17.77 17.26
C LYS A 335 -5.54 18.21 16.39
N LEU A 336 -5.76 17.55 15.25
CA LEU A 336 -6.86 17.88 14.37
C LEU A 336 -8.21 17.59 15.04
N ALA A 337 -8.37 16.41 15.66
CA ALA A 337 -9.60 16.06 16.37
C ALA A 337 -9.91 17.06 17.50
N ASP A 338 -8.90 17.41 18.31
CA ASP A 338 -9.03 18.38 19.40
C ASP A 338 -9.44 19.78 18.90
N SER A 339 -8.80 20.27 17.83
CA SER A 339 -9.14 21.58 17.26
C SER A 339 -10.56 21.67 16.69
N LEU A 340 -11.16 20.52 16.34
CA LEU A 340 -12.55 20.40 15.90
C LEU A 340 -13.53 20.06 17.04
N GLY A 341 -13.05 19.87 18.27
CA GLY A 341 -13.87 19.51 19.44
C GLY A 341 -14.33 18.05 19.48
N TYR A 342 -13.65 17.15 18.77
CA TYR A 342 -13.95 15.72 18.72
C TYR A 342 -12.94 14.89 19.52
N LYS A 343 -13.37 13.69 19.94
CA LYS A 343 -12.45 12.71 20.55
C LYS A 343 -11.42 12.25 19.52
N SER A 344 -10.18 12.10 19.96
CA SER A 344 -9.10 11.58 19.12
C SER A 344 -9.45 10.20 18.53
N PRO A 345 -9.23 9.99 17.21
CA PRO A 345 -9.39 8.69 16.57
C PRO A 345 -8.26 7.72 16.95
N VAL A 346 -7.18 8.25 17.54
CA VAL A 346 -6.02 7.50 18.00
C VAL A 346 -6.30 6.87 19.36
N HIS A 347 -5.76 5.69 19.60
CA HIS A 347 -5.76 5.05 20.92
C HIS A 347 -5.19 5.97 22.01
N ASP A 348 -5.75 5.87 23.22
CA ASP A 348 -5.44 6.80 24.32
C ASP A 348 -4.03 6.58 24.89
N THR A 349 -3.45 5.39 24.69
CA THR A 349 -2.08 5.06 25.10
C THR A 349 -1.33 4.28 24.03
N ILE A 350 0.00 4.32 24.08
CA ILE A 350 0.88 3.47 23.25
C ILE A 350 0.59 1.98 23.46
N GLN A 351 0.31 1.57 24.70
CA GLN A 351 -0.01 0.18 25.01
C GLN A 351 -1.27 -0.26 24.29
N ASN A 352 -2.32 0.56 24.25
CA ASN A 352 -3.54 0.21 23.51
C ASN A 352 -3.30 0.09 21.99
N THR A 353 -2.37 0.87 21.42
CA THR A 353 -1.95 0.68 20.03
C THR A 353 -1.22 -0.66 19.84
N HIS A 354 -0.40 -1.07 20.82
CA HIS A 354 0.28 -2.36 20.79
C HIS A 354 -0.71 -3.53 20.91
N ASP A 355 -1.67 -3.41 21.82
CA ASP A 355 -2.72 -4.41 22.02
C ASP A 355 -3.54 -4.58 20.73
N CYS A 356 -4.02 -3.48 20.13
CA CYS A 356 -4.74 -3.50 18.86
C CYS A 356 -3.92 -4.15 17.73
N TYR A 357 -2.62 -3.83 17.64
CA TYR A 357 -1.72 -4.44 16.65
C TYR A 357 -1.61 -5.96 16.87
N ASN A 358 -1.35 -6.39 18.10
CA ASN A 358 -1.15 -7.80 18.45
C ASN A 358 -2.43 -8.61 18.26
N ASP A 359 -3.59 -8.05 18.59
CA ASP A 359 -4.89 -8.68 18.37
C ASP A 359 -5.16 -8.87 16.87
N CYS A 360 -4.91 -7.85 16.05
CA CYS A 360 -5.04 -7.93 14.60
C CYS A 360 -4.09 -8.99 14.01
N MET A 361 -2.84 -9.07 14.47
CA MET A 361 -1.88 -10.09 14.04
C MET A 361 -2.34 -11.49 14.43
N SER A 362 -2.73 -11.69 15.69
CA SER A 362 -3.20 -12.99 16.20
C SER A 362 -4.42 -13.48 15.40
N PHE A 363 -5.33 -12.56 15.05
CA PHE A 363 -6.46 -12.86 14.20
C PHE A 363 -6.02 -13.30 12.79
N LEU A 364 -5.14 -12.55 12.14
CA LEU A 364 -4.61 -12.88 10.80
C LEU A 364 -3.88 -14.23 10.77
N GLU A 365 -3.13 -14.56 11.82
CA GLU A 365 -2.45 -15.85 11.94
C GLU A 365 -3.43 -17.00 12.09
N SER A 366 -4.48 -16.83 12.90
CA SER A 366 -5.52 -17.86 13.09
C SER A 366 -6.19 -18.26 11.77
N LEU A 367 -6.38 -17.33 10.84
CA LEU A 367 -6.96 -17.60 9.52
C LEU A 367 -6.03 -18.43 8.62
N LYS A 368 -4.70 -18.23 8.73
CA LYS A 368 -3.71 -19.06 8.01
C LYS A 368 -3.75 -20.50 8.48
N TRP A 369 -3.87 -20.71 9.80
CA TRP A 369 -4.00 -22.03 10.41
C TRP A 369 -5.30 -22.73 10.00
N ILE A 370 -6.43 -22.03 10.01
CA ILE A 370 -7.73 -22.58 9.57
C ILE A 370 -7.66 -23.05 8.10
N ARG A 371 -7.01 -22.29 7.21
CA ARG A 371 -6.82 -22.71 5.80
C ARG A 371 -5.91 -23.94 5.65
N HIS A 372 -4.92 -24.13 6.53
CA HIS A 372 -4.05 -25.31 6.52
C HIS A 372 -4.75 -26.55 7.09
N CYS A 373 -5.59 -26.41 8.11
CA CYS A 373 -6.32 -27.53 8.69
C CYS A 373 -7.60 -27.89 7.92
N GLY A 374 -8.18 -26.95 7.15
CA GLY A 374 -9.46 -27.11 6.45
C GLY A 374 -9.46 -27.99 5.19
N HIS A 375 -8.35 -28.63 4.82
CA HIS A 375 -8.33 -29.68 3.78
C HIS A 375 -8.56 -31.09 4.32
N SER A 376 -8.84 -31.23 5.62
CA SER A 376 -9.37 -32.46 6.20
C SER A 376 -10.74 -32.19 6.80
N SER A 377 -11.74 -32.89 6.26
CA SER A 377 -13.06 -33.11 6.88
C SER A 377 -14.13 -32.05 6.65
N TYR A 378 -14.75 -32.05 5.47
CA TYR A 378 -16.22 -32.03 5.33
C TYR A 378 -16.62 -32.84 4.09
N ALA A 379 -16.92 -34.12 4.32
CA ALA A 379 -17.75 -35.00 3.48
C ALA A 379 -18.70 -35.74 4.41
#